data_AF-B4WNA6-F1
#
_entry.id   AF-B4WNA6-F1
#
_cell.length_a   1.000
_cell.length_b   1.000
_cell.length_c   1.000
_cell.angle_alpha   90.00
_cell.angle_beta   90.00
_cell.angle_gamma   90.00
#
_symmetry.space_group_name_H-M   'P 1'
#
loop_
_entity.id
_entity.type
_entity.pdbx_description
1 polymer ?
#
loop_
_entity_poly.entity_id
_entity_poly.type
_entity_poly.pdbx_seq_one_letter_code
_entity_poly.pdbx_strand_id
1 'polypeptide(L)'
;MNTMWLADNEIKIDPPNWKSALYFLDTFTYLDSEFGIVDLAATGMFDLLHPATEQALNLPKSLRAIRQKASLAKLVLRWIIKNRELIGNYPHDQQS
;
A
#
# COMPACT_ATOMS: atom_id res chain seq x y z
N MET A 1 -14.37 -22.71 -2.88
CA MET A 1 -13.14 -21.92 -3.08
C MET A 1 -13.53 -20.47 -2.83
N ASN A 2 -13.18 -19.89 -1.67
CA ASN A 2 -13.73 -18.62 -1.20
C ASN A 2 -13.13 -17.42 -1.97
N THR A 3 -13.87 -16.93 -2.95
CA THR A 3 -13.71 -15.64 -3.63
C THR A 3 -14.15 -14.48 -2.72
N MET A 4 -13.51 -14.33 -1.56
CA MET A 4 -13.83 -13.26 -0.60
C MET A 4 -13.00 -11.97 -0.80
N TRP A 5 -12.32 -11.82 -1.95
CA TRP A 5 -11.42 -10.71 -2.25
C TRP A 5 -11.80 -9.91 -3.50
N LEU A 6 -13.01 -10.13 -4.05
CA LEU A 6 -13.53 -9.46 -5.25
C LEU A 6 -14.82 -8.66 -5.00
N ALA A 7 -15.20 -8.41 -3.74
CA ALA A 7 -16.23 -7.42 -3.49
C ALA A 7 -15.58 -6.04 -3.49
N ASP A 8 -16.05 -5.16 -4.37
CA ASP A 8 -15.90 -3.70 -4.37
C ASP A 8 -16.47 -3.04 -3.09
N ASN A 9 -16.26 -3.65 -1.93
CA ASN A 9 -16.43 -2.98 -0.66
C ASN A 9 -15.25 -2.03 -0.56
N GLU A 10 -15.47 -0.76 -0.91
CA GLU A 10 -14.54 0.32 -0.58
C GLU A 10 -14.09 0.13 0.86
N ILE A 11 -12.82 -0.22 1.05
CA ILE A 11 -12.23 -0.29 2.38
C ILE A 11 -12.28 1.15 2.91
N LYS A 12 -13.24 1.40 3.80
CA LYS A 12 -13.35 2.68 4.49
C LYS A 12 -12.23 2.74 5.53
N ILE A 13 -11.25 3.60 5.28
CA ILE A 13 -10.19 3.88 6.23
C ILE A 13 -10.63 5.10 7.05
N ASP A 14 -10.79 4.89 8.34
CA ASP A 14 -11.14 5.93 9.31
C ASP A 14 -10.18 5.88 10.50
N PRO A 15 -8.98 6.47 10.37
CA PRO A 15 -8.01 6.50 11.45
C PRO A 15 -8.56 7.25 12.68
N PRO A 16 -8.36 6.77 13.92
CA PRO A 16 -8.88 7.45 15.11
C PRO A 16 -8.13 8.75 15.47
N ASN A 17 -6.89 8.92 14.99
CA ASN A 17 -6.03 10.09 15.28
C ASN A 17 -4.85 10.21 14.29
N TRP A 18 -4.06 11.30 14.38
CA TRP A 18 -2.90 11.58 13.53
C TRP A 18 -1.86 10.46 13.54
N LYS A 19 -1.53 9.92 14.72
CA LYS A 19 -0.54 8.86 14.87
C LYS A 19 -0.96 7.60 14.12
N SER A 20 -2.23 7.21 14.23
CA SER A 20 -2.78 6.08 13.48
C SER A 20 -2.81 6.33 11.98
N ALA A 21 -3.14 7.55 11.55
CA ALA A 21 -3.12 7.91 10.13
C ALA A 21 -1.70 7.83 9.54
N LEU A 22 -0.69 8.34 10.25
CA LEU A 22 0.71 8.23 9.85
C LEU A 22 1.19 6.77 9.83
N TYR A 23 0.80 5.97 10.82
CA TYR A 23 1.11 4.53 10.84
C TYR A 23 0.50 3.80 9.63
N PHE A 24 -0.75 4.10 9.27
CA PHE A 24 -1.36 3.53 8.07
C PHE A 24 -0.67 3.99 6.79
N LEU A 25 -0.28 5.27 6.70
CA LEU A 25 0.49 5.75 5.55
C LEU A 25 1.80 4.98 5.42
N ASP A 26 2.59 4.90 6.49
CA ASP A 26 3.86 4.18 6.52
C ASP A 26 3.68 2.72 6.06
N THR A 27 2.69 2.03 6.62
CA THR A 27 2.35 0.65 6.27
C THR A 27 1.99 0.49 4.79
N PHE A 28 1.18 1.39 4.25
CA PHE A 28 0.74 1.30 2.84
C PHE A 28 1.79 1.83 1.86
N THR A 29 2.74 2.65 2.29
CA THR A 29 3.86 3.09 1.46
C THR A 29 5.05 2.13 1.49
N TYR A 30 5.09 1.19 2.42
CA TYR A 30 6.09 0.12 2.45
C TYR A 30 5.85 -0.87 1.29
N LEU A 31 6.65 -0.73 0.22
CA LEU A 31 6.48 -1.41 -1.06
C LEU A 31 7.75 -2.09 -1.58
N ASP A 32 8.82 -2.15 -0.78
CA ASP A 32 10.15 -2.64 -1.20
C ASP A 32 10.07 -4.08 -1.74
N SER A 33 9.26 -4.93 -1.13
CA SER A 33 9.08 -6.31 -1.58
C SER A 33 8.43 -6.40 -2.96
N GLU A 34 7.42 -5.57 -3.23
CA GLU A 34 6.72 -5.56 -4.51
C GLU A 34 7.57 -4.91 -5.60
N PHE A 35 8.27 -3.82 -5.30
CA PHE A 35 9.19 -3.18 -6.23
C PHE A 35 10.40 -4.06 -6.54
N GLY A 36 10.95 -4.79 -5.57
CA GLY A 36 12.03 -5.74 -5.82
C GLY A 36 11.65 -6.82 -6.84
N ILE A 37 10.39 -7.27 -6.85
CA ILE A 37 9.89 -8.21 -7.88
C ILE A 37 9.82 -7.54 -9.26
N VAL A 38 9.40 -6.27 -9.33
CA VAL A 38 9.38 -5.49 -10.58
C VAL A 38 10.79 -5.28 -11.11
N ASP A 39 11.74 -4.95 -10.25
CA ASP A 39 13.14 -4.75 -10.60
C ASP A 39 13.77 -6.06 -11.10
N LEU A 40 13.51 -7.18 -10.42
CA LEU A 40 13.94 -8.50 -10.88
C LEU A 40 13.40 -8.83 -12.27
N ALA A 41 12.13 -8.54 -12.54
CA ALA A 41 11.54 -8.71 -13.88
C ALA A 41 12.23 -7.81 -14.92
N ALA A 42 12.54 -6.57 -14.54
CA ALA A 42 13.14 -5.56 -15.42
C ALA A 42 14.60 -5.87 -15.78
N THR A 43 15.31 -6.68 -15.00
CA THR A 43 16.69 -7.10 -15.32
C THR A 43 16.81 -7.82 -16.67
N GLY A 44 15.73 -8.43 -17.16
CA GLY A 44 15.76 -9.26 -18.37
C GLY A 44 16.50 -10.59 -18.20
N MET A 45 16.92 -10.95 -16.97
CA MET A 45 17.62 -12.20 -16.68
C MET A 45 16.70 -13.42 -16.62
N PHE A 46 15.40 -13.19 -16.53
CA PHE A 46 14.39 -14.22 -16.35
C PHE A 46 13.56 -14.40 -17.62
N ASP A 47 13.39 -15.65 -18.05
CA ASP A 47 12.39 -15.98 -19.07
C ASP A 47 10.99 -15.94 -18.45
N LEU A 48 10.30 -14.82 -18.65
CA LEU A 48 8.96 -14.57 -18.13
C LEU A 48 7.88 -15.39 -18.86
N LEU A 49 8.20 -16.03 -19.99
CA LEU A 49 7.27 -16.91 -20.70
C LEU A 49 7.29 -18.33 -20.13
N HIS A 50 8.32 -18.68 -19.37
CA HIS A 50 8.40 -19.97 -18.72
C HIS A 50 7.48 -20.02 -17.47
N PRO A 51 6.51 -20.96 -17.40
CA PRO A 51 5.48 -20.97 -16.34
C PRO A 51 6.04 -21.01 -14.91
N ALA A 52 7.16 -21.70 -14.70
CA ALA A 52 7.79 -21.77 -13.37
C ALA A 52 8.37 -20.41 -12.92
N THR A 53 8.90 -19.62 -13.85
CA THR A 53 9.46 -18.30 -13.59
C THR A 53 8.35 -17.29 -13.30
N GLU A 54 7.26 -17.35 -14.07
CA GLU A 54 6.06 -16.54 -13.85
C GLU A 54 5.46 -16.78 -12.45
N GLN A 55 5.36 -18.03 -12.02
CA GLN A 55 4.86 -18.39 -10.69
C GLN A 55 5.81 -17.95 -9.56
N ALA A 56 7.12 -18.07 -9.77
CA ALA A 56 8.13 -17.69 -8.78
C ALA A 56 8.20 -16.17 -8.57
N LEU A 57 8.19 -15.38 -9.65
CA LEU A 57 8.18 -13.92 -9.56
C LEU A 57 6.80 -13.39 -9.13
N ASN A 58 5.71 -14.06 -9.53
CA ASN A 58 4.32 -13.69 -9.27
C ASN A 58 4.02 -12.21 -9.52
N LEU A 59 4.52 -11.69 -10.65
CA LEU A 59 4.43 -10.28 -11.04
C LEU A 59 2.97 -9.74 -11.00
N PRO A 60 1.94 -10.47 -11.47
CA PRO A 60 0.56 -9.98 -11.40
C PRO A 60 0.07 -9.72 -9.97
N LYS A 61 0.50 -10.52 -9.00
CA LYS A 61 0.15 -10.32 -7.59
C LYS A 61 0.85 -9.08 -7.02
N SER A 62 2.13 -8.90 -7.32
CA SER A 62 2.90 -7.73 -6.87
C SER A 62 2.33 -6.42 -7.41
N LEU A 63 2.00 -6.38 -8.70
CA LEU A 63 1.34 -5.21 -9.31
C LEU A 63 -0.03 -4.92 -8.67
N ARG A 64 -0.81 -5.96 -8.37
CA ARG A 64 -2.09 -5.80 -7.67
C ARG A 64 -1.90 -5.25 -6.26
N ALA A 65 -0.90 -5.75 -5.53
CA ALA A 65 -0.58 -5.27 -4.18
C ALA A 65 -0.15 -3.80 -4.20
N ILE A 66 0.73 -3.39 -5.12
CA ILE A 66 1.11 -1.97 -5.33
C ILE A 66 -0.13 -1.12 -5.56
N ARG A 67 -1.02 -1.53 -6.47
CA ARG A 67 -2.25 -0.79 -6.77
C ARG A 67 -3.15 -0.62 -5.55
N GLN A 68 -3.34 -1.69 -4.78
CA GLN A 68 -4.19 -1.68 -3.59
C GLN A 68 -3.59 -0.79 -2.49
N LYS A 69 -2.32 -1.00 -2.15
CA LYS A 69 -1.59 -0.20 -1.16
C LYS A 69 -1.58 1.29 -1.52
N ALA A 70 -1.30 1.64 -2.78
CA ALA A 70 -1.34 3.02 -3.25
C ALA A 70 -2.76 3.63 -3.17
N SER A 71 -3.80 2.85 -3.44
CA SER A 71 -5.20 3.29 -3.28
C SER A 71 -5.53 3.58 -1.81
N LEU A 72 -5.14 2.68 -0.90
CA LEU A 72 -5.35 2.84 0.53
C LEU A 72 -4.59 4.06 1.08
N ALA A 73 -3.32 4.24 0.70
CA ALA A 73 -2.55 5.43 1.07
C ALA A 73 -3.24 6.72 0.63
N LYS A 74 -3.80 6.77 -0.60
CA LYS A 74 -4.59 7.92 -1.08
C LYS A 74 -5.85 8.16 -0.23
N LEU A 75 -6.52 7.11 0.23
CA LEU A 75 -7.67 7.24 1.13
C LEU A 75 -7.27 7.84 2.47
N VAL A 76 -6.16 7.39 3.06
CA VAL A 76 -5.61 7.96 4.30
C VAL A 76 -5.24 9.43 4.11
N LEU A 77 -4.54 9.78 3.02
CA LEU A 77 -4.21 11.18 2.71
C LEU A 77 -5.46 12.05 2.60
N ARG A 78 -6.49 11.58 1.89
CA ARG A 78 -7.77 12.29 1.79
C ARG A 78 -8.44 12.47 3.14
N TRP A 79 -8.39 11.44 3.99
CA TRP A 79 -8.93 11.52 5.34
C TRP A 79 -8.18 12.56 6.18
N ILE A 80 -6.84 12.57 6.14
CA ILE A 80 -6.01 13.56 6.84
C ILE A 80 -6.39 14.98 6.38
N ILE A 81 -6.47 15.21 5.07
CA ILE A 81 -6.81 16.53 4.52
C ILE A 81 -8.19 16.99 5.01
N LYS A 82 -9.18 16.09 5.04
CA LYS A 82 -10.55 16.41 5.50
C LYS A 82 -10.66 16.67 6.99
N ASN A 83 -9.82 16.02 7.80
CA ASN A 83 -9.93 16.03 9.25
C ASN A 83 -8.83 16.85 9.93
N ARG A 84 -7.97 17.54 9.15
CA ARG A 84 -6.81 18.30 9.64
C ARG A 84 -7.13 19.29 10.78
N GLU A 85 -8.36 19.82 10.82
CA GLU A 85 -8.82 20.81 11.81
C GLU A 85 -9.44 20.14 13.05
N LEU A 86 -9.93 18.90 12.91
CA LEU A 86 -10.54 18.11 13.98
C LEU A 86 -9.50 17.32 14.77
N ILE A 87 -8.41 16.93 14.11
CA ILE A 87 -7.33 16.20 14.73
C ILE A 87 -6.29 17.25 15.13
N GLY A 88 -6.28 17.65 16.40
CA GLY A 88 -5.40 18.70 16.93
C GLY A 88 -3.94 18.55 16.50
N ASN A 89 -3.22 19.67 16.45
CA ASN A 89 -1.85 19.77 15.97
C ASN A 89 -0.94 18.66 16.53
N TYR A 90 -0.43 17.77 15.66
CA TYR A 90 0.62 16.82 15.99
C TYR A 90 1.80 16.92 15.01
N PRO A 91 3.05 16.88 15.48
CA PRO A 91 3.49 16.98 16.87
C PRO A 91 3.80 18.44 17.23
N HIS A 92 3.09 19.01 18.22
CA HIS A 92 3.71 20.00 19.10
C HIS A 92 4.70 19.25 20.01
N ASP A 93 5.91 19.78 20.12
CA ASP A 93 6.95 19.47 21.10
C ASP A 93 7.75 18.16 20.93
N GLN A 94 8.80 18.23 20.10
CA GLN A 94 10.07 17.55 20.37
C GLN A 94 11.23 18.54 20.23
N GLN A 95 11.22 19.58 21.07
CA GLN A 95 12.43 20.34 21.41
C GLN A 95 12.41 20.55 22.92
N SER A 96 13.10 19.67 23.65
CA SER A 96 13.55 19.87 25.03
C SER A 96 14.93 19.27 25.15
#